data_AF-A0A2P8GG32-F1
#
_entry.id   AF-A0A2P8GG32-F1
#
_cell.length_a   1.000
_cell.length_b   1.000
_cell.length_c   1.000
_cell.angle_alpha   90.00
_cell.angle_beta   90.00
_cell.angle_gamma   90.00
#
_symmetry.space_group_name_H-M   'P 1'
#
loop_
_entity.id
_entity.type
_entity.pdbx_description
1 polymer ?
#
loop_
_entity_poly.entity_id
_entity_poly.type
_entity_poly.pdbx_seq_one_letter_code
_entity_poly.pdbx_strand_id
1 'polypeptide(L)'
;MKKLLLVGAAALFLGACSEESATKDTTAASTENAEKAPDAKQELMRFYMSIPQTINAVDADLNAFEAAQMKEALPEGDDLAAMKEAAIASAKEAGTAVEGIEIPESLADHKSDIEGAFASIKESYEMKAAELTKEASFEAANAKFVEADEVFNKMLEEQGLAPSSILNEVSK
;
A
#
# COMPACT_ATOMS: atom_id res chain seq x y z
N MET A 1 32.72 -0.08 58.99
CA MET A 1 31.93 0.28 57.79
C MET A 1 32.75 -0.03 56.54
N LYS A 2 32.10 -0.39 55.40
CA LYS A 2 32.70 -0.57 54.05
C LYS A 2 33.77 -1.69 53.98
N LYS A 3 33.42 -2.96 53.77
CA LYS A 3 33.03 -3.65 52.51
C LYS A 3 34.08 -3.58 51.38
N LEU A 4 34.83 -4.69 51.23
CA LEU A 4 35.09 -5.52 50.03
C LEU A 4 34.53 -5.00 48.67
N LEU A 5 35.13 -5.21 47.49
CA LEU A 5 36.23 -6.12 47.05
C LEU A 5 36.87 -5.64 45.72
N LEU A 6 37.94 -6.33 45.25
CA LEU A 6 38.71 -6.04 44.03
C LEU A 6 38.09 -6.58 42.72
N VAL A 7 38.33 -5.82 41.64
CA VAL A 7 38.80 -6.20 40.27
C VAL A 7 38.79 -7.69 39.86
N GLY A 8 38.29 -7.96 38.64
CA GLY A 8 38.67 -9.15 37.84
C GLY A 8 37.84 -9.33 36.56
N ALA A 9 38.48 -9.47 35.39
CA ALA A 9 37.82 -9.72 34.11
C ALA A 9 38.39 -10.98 33.41
N ALA A 10 37.51 -11.85 32.93
CA ALA A 10 37.71 -13.05 32.08
C ALA A 10 36.36 -13.81 31.99
N ALA A 11 36.00 -14.60 30.98
CA ALA A 11 36.54 -14.83 29.63
C ALA A 11 35.40 -15.40 28.74
N LEU A 12 35.63 -15.45 27.42
CA LEU A 12 34.73 -16.11 26.46
C LEU A 12 34.76 -17.64 26.63
N PHE A 13 33.60 -18.29 26.52
CA PHE A 13 33.51 -19.73 26.22
C PHE A 13 32.47 -19.99 25.13
N LEU A 14 32.96 -20.35 23.94
CA LEU A 14 32.17 -21.03 22.92
C LEU A 14 32.09 -22.51 23.31
N GLY A 15 30.88 -23.05 23.42
CA GLY A 15 30.62 -24.46 23.70
C GLY A 15 29.74 -25.08 22.62
N ALA A 16 30.36 -25.64 21.59
CA ALA A 16 29.69 -26.54 20.65
C ALA A 16 29.94 -27.99 21.07
N CYS A 17 28.88 -28.80 21.19
CA CYS A 17 28.95 -30.26 21.19
C CYS A 17 27.59 -30.90 20.87
N SER A 18 27.47 -31.47 19.67
CA SER A 18 26.98 -32.84 19.44
C SER A 18 27.79 -33.85 20.29
N GLU A 19 27.46 -35.13 20.53
CA GLU A 19 26.36 -36.08 20.24
C GLU A 19 26.65 -37.29 21.20
N GLU A 20 25.80 -38.27 21.52
CA GLU A 20 24.35 -38.55 21.42
C GLU A 20 24.12 -39.81 22.30
N SER A 21 22.94 -40.00 22.91
CA SER A 21 22.29 -41.33 23.01
C SER A 21 20.92 -41.32 23.70
N ALA A 22 19.88 -41.65 22.92
CA ALA A 22 18.70 -42.47 23.26
C ALA A 22 17.80 -42.00 24.43
N THR A 23 16.46 -41.87 24.32
CA THR A 23 15.46 -42.53 23.45
C THR A 23 14.12 -41.73 23.58
N LYS A 24 12.99 -41.92 22.87
CA LYS A 24 12.47 -42.94 21.92
C LYS A 24 11.30 -42.35 21.08
N ASP A 25 11.03 -42.94 19.91
CA ASP A 25 9.80 -42.89 19.05
C ASP A 25 8.83 -41.70 19.17
N THR A 26 8.61 -40.98 18.07
CA THR A 26 7.40 -41.24 17.25
C THR A 26 7.51 -40.69 15.82
N THR A 27 7.15 -41.56 14.86
CA THR A 27 6.53 -41.27 13.55
C THR A 27 7.29 -40.40 12.54
N ALA A 28 7.56 -41.00 11.37
CA ALA A 28 7.99 -40.29 10.18
C ALA A 28 6.85 -39.43 9.59
N ALA A 29 7.19 -38.20 9.21
CA ALA A 29 6.54 -37.49 8.11
C ALA A 29 7.64 -36.76 7.35
N SER A 30 7.82 -37.10 6.08
CA SER A 30 8.67 -36.34 5.18
C SER A 30 8.19 -34.90 5.15
N THR A 31 9.09 -33.94 5.32
CA THR A 31 8.80 -32.54 5.00
C THR A 31 8.72 -32.41 3.48
N GLU A 32 7.60 -32.81 2.90
CA GLU A 32 7.19 -32.25 1.61
C GLU A 32 7.14 -30.74 1.81
N ASN A 33 8.04 -30.06 1.11
CA ASN A 33 8.04 -28.62 0.99
C ASN A 33 6.89 -28.23 0.05
N ALA A 34 5.66 -28.53 0.49
CA ALA A 34 4.46 -28.03 -0.14
C ALA A 34 4.49 -26.52 0.03
N GLU A 35 4.77 -25.82 -1.07
CA GLU A 35 4.50 -24.40 -1.19
C GLU A 35 3.03 -24.20 -0.83
N LYS A 36 2.78 -23.73 0.40
CA LYS A 36 1.45 -23.28 0.78
C LYS A 36 1.12 -22.16 -0.18
N ALA A 37 0.10 -22.38 -1.01
CA ALA A 37 -0.60 -21.29 -1.67
C ALA A 37 -0.83 -20.18 -0.62
N PRO A 38 -0.55 -18.91 -0.95
CA PRO A 38 -0.71 -17.83 0.00
C PRO A 38 -2.12 -17.87 0.57
N ASP A 39 -2.23 -17.67 1.88
CA ASP A 39 -3.53 -17.46 2.52
C ASP A 39 -4.22 -16.31 1.78
N ALA A 40 -5.47 -16.51 1.32
CA ALA A 40 -6.20 -15.52 0.52
C ALA A 40 -6.25 -14.14 1.21
N LYS A 41 -6.24 -14.13 2.56
CA LYS A 41 -6.08 -12.94 3.39
C LYS A 41 -4.74 -12.22 3.16
N GLN A 42 -3.63 -12.95 3.08
CA GLN A 42 -2.30 -12.38 2.81
C GLN A 42 -2.19 -11.89 1.37
N GLU A 43 -2.79 -12.59 0.41
CA GLU A 43 -2.79 -12.17 -0.99
C GLU A 43 -3.63 -10.91 -1.20
N LEU A 44 -4.83 -10.85 -0.59
CA LEU A 44 -5.66 -9.64 -0.55
C LEU A 44 -4.90 -8.45 0.07
N MET A 45 -4.19 -8.65 1.19
CA MET A 45 -3.39 -7.58 1.79
C MET A 45 -2.27 -7.08 0.87
N ARG A 46 -1.57 -7.97 0.16
CA ARG A 46 -0.53 -7.58 -0.81
C ARG A 46 -1.13 -6.83 -2.00
N PHE A 47 -2.22 -7.35 -2.55
CA PHE A 47 -2.96 -6.73 -3.65
C PHE A 47 -3.46 -5.33 -3.26
N TYR A 48 -4.14 -5.20 -2.10
CA TYR A 48 -4.60 -3.92 -1.56
C TYR A 48 -3.47 -2.91 -1.40
N MET A 49 -2.30 -3.32 -0.87
CA MET A 49 -1.13 -2.45 -0.74
C MET A 49 -0.49 -2.06 -2.09
N SER A 50 -0.63 -2.90 -3.13
CA SER A 50 -0.08 -2.60 -4.46
C SER A 50 -0.77 -1.41 -5.15
N ILE A 51 -2.04 -1.13 -4.82
CA ILE A 51 -2.83 -0.04 -5.41
C ILE A 51 -2.26 1.33 -5.03
N PRO A 52 -2.15 1.73 -3.74
CA PRO A 52 -1.55 3.01 -3.38
C PRO A 52 -0.06 3.05 -3.75
N GLN A 53 0.66 1.92 -3.78
CA GLN A 53 2.06 1.91 -4.24
C GLN A 53 2.18 2.25 -5.73
N THR A 54 1.30 1.69 -6.57
CA THR A 54 1.24 1.95 -8.02
C THR A 54 0.88 3.41 -8.30
N ILE A 55 -0.11 3.95 -7.58
CA ILE A 55 -0.50 5.37 -7.68
C ILE A 55 0.65 6.28 -7.24
N ASN A 56 1.18 6.10 -6.02
CA ASN A 56 2.26 6.95 -5.47
C ASN A 56 3.55 6.93 -6.32
N ALA A 57 3.74 5.96 -7.21
CA ALA A 57 4.90 5.90 -8.10
C ALA A 57 4.86 6.95 -9.23
N VAL A 58 3.66 7.47 -9.58
CA VAL A 58 3.45 8.39 -10.71
C VAL A 58 2.72 9.68 -10.32
N ASP A 59 2.03 9.71 -9.17
CA ASP A 59 1.16 10.81 -8.74
C ASP A 59 1.89 11.95 -7.98
N ALA A 60 3.21 12.07 -8.17
CA ALA A 60 4.05 12.97 -7.37
C ALA A 60 3.76 14.46 -7.62
N ASP A 61 3.53 14.87 -8.87
CA ASP A 61 3.29 16.29 -9.21
C ASP A 61 1.87 16.74 -8.82
N LEU A 62 0.89 15.83 -8.84
CA LEU A 62 -0.44 16.11 -8.31
C LEU A 62 -0.41 16.30 -6.80
N ASN A 63 0.25 15.40 -6.07
CA ASN A 63 0.46 15.54 -4.63
C ASN A 63 1.20 16.84 -4.30
N ALA A 64 2.23 17.22 -5.08
CA ALA A 64 2.88 18.51 -4.92
C ALA A 64 1.91 19.70 -5.07
N PHE A 65 0.98 19.63 -6.03
CA PHE A 65 -0.07 20.64 -6.23
C PHE A 65 -1.08 20.66 -5.06
N GLU A 66 -1.65 19.51 -4.67
CA GLU A 66 -2.57 19.39 -3.52
C GLU A 66 -1.91 19.92 -2.24
N ALA A 67 -0.66 19.53 -1.99
CA ALA A 67 0.13 19.95 -0.83
C ALA A 67 0.51 21.44 -0.84
N ALA A 68 0.59 22.09 -2.00
CA ALA A 68 0.81 23.53 -2.12
C ALA A 68 -0.51 24.30 -1.97
N GLN A 69 -1.61 23.80 -2.55
CA GLN A 69 -2.96 24.35 -2.39
C GLN A 69 -3.40 24.36 -0.93
N MET A 70 -3.25 23.24 -0.21
CA MET A 70 -3.57 23.13 1.22
C MET A 70 -2.75 24.07 2.12
N LYS A 71 -1.58 24.52 1.66
CA LYS A 71 -0.68 25.41 2.41
C LYS A 71 -0.83 26.89 2.00
N GLU A 72 -1.78 27.22 1.13
CA GLU A 72 -1.94 28.54 0.51
C GLU A 72 -0.63 29.03 -0.17
N ALA A 73 0.15 28.08 -0.70
CA ALA A 73 1.52 28.26 -1.17
C ALA A 73 1.70 27.90 -2.65
N LEU A 74 0.62 27.98 -3.43
CA LEU A 74 0.68 27.86 -4.89
C LEU A 74 1.50 29.02 -5.49
N PRO A 75 2.33 28.77 -6.51
CA PRO A 75 2.98 29.83 -7.26
C PRO A 75 1.97 30.63 -8.10
N GLU A 76 2.43 31.68 -8.78
CA GLU A 76 1.63 32.50 -9.68
C GLU A 76 2.14 32.42 -11.13
N GLY A 77 1.34 32.89 -12.10
CA GLY A 77 1.76 33.06 -13.49
C GLY A 77 2.19 31.75 -14.18
N ASP A 78 3.31 31.81 -14.90
CA ASP A 78 3.82 30.68 -15.70
C ASP A 78 4.22 29.48 -14.84
N ASP A 79 4.72 29.71 -13.62
CA ASP A 79 5.07 28.64 -12.67
C ASP A 79 3.83 27.88 -12.21
N LEU A 80 2.69 28.56 -12.02
CA LEU A 80 1.39 27.92 -11.73
C LEU A 80 0.87 27.13 -12.92
N ALA A 81 1.03 27.64 -14.14
CA ALA A 81 0.64 26.94 -15.35
C ALA A 81 1.43 25.64 -15.52
N ALA A 82 2.75 25.69 -15.34
CA ALA A 82 3.63 24.52 -15.39
C ALA A 82 3.30 23.49 -14.29
N MET A 83 3.07 23.94 -13.05
CA MET A 83 2.68 23.06 -11.94
C MET A 83 1.35 22.34 -12.21
N LYS A 84 0.37 23.05 -12.78
CA LYS A 84 -0.92 22.46 -13.19
C LYS A 84 -0.77 21.48 -14.34
N GLU A 85 0.07 21.77 -15.34
CA GLU A 85 0.31 20.85 -16.46
C GLU A 85 0.94 19.54 -16.00
N ALA A 86 1.94 19.62 -15.11
CA ALA A 86 2.56 18.45 -14.49
C ALA A 86 1.55 17.64 -13.65
N ALA A 87 0.78 18.30 -12.78
CA ALA A 87 -0.27 17.65 -12.00
C ALA A 87 -1.36 16.99 -12.87
N ILE A 88 -1.72 17.58 -14.02
CA ILE A 88 -2.65 16.98 -15.00
C ILE A 88 -2.05 15.72 -15.64
N ALA A 89 -0.74 15.70 -15.90
CA ALA A 89 -0.05 14.54 -16.43
C ALA A 89 0.01 13.40 -15.40
N SER A 90 0.50 13.67 -14.18
CA SER A 90 0.50 12.71 -13.05
C SER A 90 -0.89 12.13 -12.79
N ALA A 91 -1.93 12.95 -12.73
CA ALA A 91 -3.30 12.48 -12.48
C ALA A 91 -3.77 11.47 -13.54
N LYS A 92 -3.54 11.77 -14.83
CA LYS A 92 -3.91 10.85 -15.94
C LYS A 92 -3.09 9.56 -15.92
N GLU A 93 -1.82 9.64 -15.56
CA GLU A 93 -0.96 8.47 -15.44
C GLU A 93 -1.40 7.59 -14.26
N ALA A 94 -1.66 8.17 -13.08
CA ALA A 94 -2.18 7.47 -11.90
C ALA A 94 -3.51 6.76 -12.16
N GLY A 95 -4.47 7.46 -12.79
CA GLY A 95 -5.77 6.87 -13.17
C GLY A 95 -5.66 5.74 -14.20
N THR A 96 -4.62 5.73 -15.05
CA THR A 96 -4.36 4.65 -16.01
C THR A 96 -3.58 3.49 -15.36
N ALA A 97 -2.66 3.79 -14.44
CA ALA A 97 -1.76 2.81 -13.84
C ALA A 97 -2.51 1.73 -13.03
N VAL A 98 -3.63 2.09 -12.39
CA VAL A 98 -4.45 1.13 -11.63
C VAL A 98 -5.10 0.06 -12.51
N GLU A 99 -5.48 0.38 -13.75
CA GLU A 99 -6.00 -0.61 -14.71
C GLU A 99 -4.94 -1.64 -15.12
N GLY A 100 -3.66 -1.34 -14.91
CA GLY A 100 -2.52 -2.23 -15.18
C GLY A 100 -2.16 -3.17 -14.02
N ILE A 101 -2.83 -3.09 -12.88
CA ILE A 101 -2.56 -3.96 -11.73
C ILE A 101 -3.14 -5.36 -12.00
N GLU A 102 -2.28 -6.38 -11.95
CA GLU A 102 -2.69 -7.77 -12.11
C GLU A 102 -3.56 -8.22 -10.93
N ILE A 103 -4.76 -8.73 -11.22
CA ILE A 103 -5.69 -9.29 -10.24
C ILE A 103 -5.27 -10.75 -9.96
N PRO A 104 -4.88 -11.12 -8.73
CA PRO A 104 -4.50 -12.50 -8.39
C PRO A 104 -5.62 -13.50 -8.64
N GLU A 105 -5.27 -14.73 -9.02
CA GLU A 105 -6.24 -15.81 -9.27
C GLU A 105 -7.12 -16.11 -8.05
N SER A 106 -6.58 -15.98 -6.83
CA SER A 106 -7.34 -16.13 -5.58
C SER A 106 -8.43 -15.06 -5.35
N LEU A 107 -8.39 -13.96 -6.10
CA LEU A 107 -9.39 -12.89 -6.09
C LEU A 107 -10.28 -12.89 -7.35
N ALA A 108 -10.21 -13.93 -8.19
CA ALA A 108 -10.96 -14.02 -9.44
C ALA A 108 -12.49 -13.90 -9.25
N ASP A 109 -13.03 -14.41 -8.14
CA ASP A 109 -14.46 -14.29 -7.79
C ASP A 109 -14.90 -12.82 -7.55
N HIS A 110 -13.96 -11.94 -7.14
CA HIS A 110 -14.19 -10.51 -6.94
C HIS A 110 -13.80 -9.65 -8.15
N LYS A 111 -13.37 -10.27 -9.27
CA LYS A 111 -12.77 -9.56 -10.40
C LYS A 111 -13.61 -8.38 -10.91
N SER A 112 -14.93 -8.57 -11.05
CA SER A 112 -15.83 -7.51 -11.54
C SER A 112 -15.94 -6.33 -10.58
N ASP A 113 -15.84 -6.56 -9.27
CA ASP A 113 -15.89 -5.52 -8.26
C ASP A 113 -14.58 -4.73 -8.25
N ILE A 114 -13.44 -5.43 -8.38
CA ILE A 114 -12.10 -4.84 -8.50
C ILE A 114 -11.98 -3.98 -9.77
N GLU A 115 -12.41 -4.48 -10.93
CA GLU A 115 -12.42 -3.73 -12.20
C GLU A 115 -13.33 -2.49 -12.10
N GLY A 116 -14.48 -2.60 -11.39
CA GLY A 116 -15.34 -1.46 -11.09
C GLY A 116 -14.69 -0.42 -10.17
N ALA A 117 -13.97 -0.88 -9.13
CA ALA A 117 -13.23 0.00 -8.23
C ALA A 117 -12.07 0.72 -8.94
N PHE A 118 -11.35 0.04 -9.83
CA PHE A 118 -10.33 0.67 -10.70
C PHE A 118 -10.93 1.72 -11.63
N ALA A 119 -12.10 1.45 -12.22
CA ALA A 119 -12.82 2.45 -13.01
C ALA A 119 -13.22 3.69 -12.17
N SER A 120 -13.65 3.50 -10.92
CA SER A 120 -13.95 4.62 -10.01
C SER A 120 -12.70 5.43 -9.60
N ILE A 121 -11.55 4.78 -9.37
CA ILE A 121 -10.27 5.47 -9.13
C ILE A 121 -9.87 6.28 -10.37
N LYS A 122 -9.98 5.69 -11.56
CA LYS A 122 -9.68 6.37 -12.83
C LYS A 122 -10.59 7.58 -13.07
N GLU A 123 -11.89 7.43 -12.89
CA GLU A 123 -12.85 8.53 -13.00
C GLU A 123 -12.53 9.67 -12.02
N SER A 124 -12.16 9.34 -10.78
CA SER A 124 -11.67 10.31 -9.79
C SER A 124 -10.45 11.10 -10.33
N TYR A 125 -9.45 10.40 -10.87
CA TYR A 125 -8.26 11.03 -11.43
C TYR A 125 -8.55 11.88 -12.68
N GLU A 126 -9.44 11.43 -13.56
CA GLU A 126 -9.92 12.22 -14.70
C GLU A 126 -10.66 13.49 -14.25
N MET A 127 -11.43 13.42 -13.16
CA MET A 127 -12.06 14.58 -12.52
C MET A 127 -11.01 15.53 -11.93
N LYS A 128 -9.99 15.05 -11.21
CA LYS A 128 -8.89 15.90 -10.70
C LYS A 128 -8.17 16.62 -11.86
N ALA A 129 -7.85 15.90 -12.93
CA ALA A 129 -7.24 16.47 -14.13
C ALA A 129 -8.14 17.53 -14.80
N ALA A 130 -9.46 17.35 -14.81
CA ALA A 130 -10.41 18.34 -15.33
C ALA A 130 -10.49 19.60 -14.44
N GLU A 131 -10.50 19.46 -13.11
CA GLU A 131 -10.57 20.59 -12.18
C GLU A 131 -9.29 21.44 -12.13
N LEU A 132 -8.12 20.84 -12.39
CA LEU A 132 -6.85 21.58 -12.56
C LEU A 132 -6.90 22.64 -13.66
N THR A 133 -7.77 22.48 -14.67
CA THR A 133 -7.99 23.49 -15.74
C THR A 133 -8.78 24.72 -15.27
N LYS A 134 -9.27 24.72 -14.02
CA LYS A 134 -10.16 25.73 -13.43
C LYS A 134 -9.57 26.27 -12.11
N GLU A 135 -10.40 26.87 -11.26
CA GLU A 135 -10.10 26.93 -9.82
C GLU A 135 -10.36 25.54 -9.24
N ALA A 136 -9.29 24.79 -8.97
CA ALA A 136 -9.35 23.37 -8.70
C ALA A 136 -9.98 23.07 -7.33
N SER A 137 -11.07 22.31 -7.30
CA SER A 137 -11.61 21.66 -6.10
C SER A 137 -11.73 20.17 -6.36
N PHE A 138 -11.12 19.35 -5.49
CA PHE A 138 -11.10 17.90 -5.66
C PHE A 138 -12.16 17.17 -4.82
N GLU A 139 -13.10 17.88 -4.19
CA GLU A 139 -14.14 17.26 -3.33
C GLU A 139 -14.96 16.18 -4.06
N ALA A 140 -15.47 16.49 -5.26
CA ALA A 140 -16.24 15.55 -6.06
C ALA A 140 -15.39 14.36 -6.56
N ALA A 141 -14.12 14.61 -6.90
CA ALA A 141 -13.18 13.57 -7.30
C ALA A 141 -12.85 12.63 -6.13
N ASN A 142 -12.63 13.20 -4.94
CA ASN A 142 -12.36 12.43 -3.72
C ASN A 142 -13.58 11.60 -3.31
N ALA A 143 -14.80 12.14 -3.43
CA ALA A 143 -16.03 11.37 -3.23
C ALA A 143 -16.13 10.18 -4.21
N LYS A 144 -15.77 10.39 -5.48
CA LYS A 144 -15.71 9.34 -6.49
C LYS A 144 -14.65 8.26 -6.18
N PHE A 145 -13.51 8.65 -5.59
CA PHE A 145 -12.50 7.72 -5.10
C PHE A 145 -13.03 6.88 -3.92
N VAL A 146 -13.78 7.49 -3.00
CA VAL A 146 -14.35 6.79 -1.84
C VAL A 146 -15.27 5.63 -2.26
N GLU A 147 -15.95 5.71 -3.41
CA GLU A 147 -16.70 4.56 -3.97
C GLU A 147 -15.81 3.31 -4.18
N ALA A 148 -14.54 3.48 -4.55
CA ALA A 148 -13.59 2.38 -4.69
C ALA A 148 -13.07 1.88 -3.32
N ASP A 149 -12.79 2.79 -2.37
CA ASP A 149 -12.45 2.42 -0.99
C ASP A 149 -13.59 1.59 -0.35
N GLU A 150 -14.86 1.94 -0.59
CA GLU A 150 -16.01 1.17 -0.11
C GLU A 150 -16.10 -0.24 -0.70
N VAL A 151 -15.58 -0.49 -1.90
CA VAL A 151 -15.53 -1.84 -2.50
C VAL A 151 -14.41 -2.65 -1.84
N PHE A 152 -13.20 -2.12 -1.82
CA PHE A 152 -12.06 -2.83 -1.22
C PHE A 152 -12.24 -3.07 0.29
N ASN A 153 -12.89 -2.15 1.01
CA ASN A 153 -13.17 -2.33 2.44
C ASN A 153 -14.14 -3.49 2.71
N LYS A 154 -15.14 -3.72 1.85
CA LYS A 154 -16.01 -4.91 1.98
C LYS A 154 -15.21 -6.20 1.81
N MET A 155 -14.31 -6.27 0.82
CA MET A 155 -13.43 -7.42 0.62
C MET A 155 -12.50 -7.66 1.83
N LEU A 156 -11.97 -6.58 2.43
CA LEU A 156 -11.17 -6.67 3.66
C LEU A 156 -12.00 -7.23 4.83
N GLU A 157 -13.21 -6.70 5.06
CA GLU A 157 -14.11 -7.13 6.13
C GLU A 157 -14.56 -8.59 5.97
N GLU A 158 -14.83 -9.04 4.74
CA GLU A 158 -15.15 -10.44 4.42
C GLU A 158 -14.02 -11.42 4.81
N GLN A 159 -12.76 -10.98 4.71
CA GLN A 159 -11.59 -11.72 5.17
C GLN A 159 -11.23 -11.47 6.64
N GLY A 160 -12.10 -10.79 7.40
CA GLY A 160 -11.85 -10.42 8.81
C GLY A 160 -10.62 -9.54 8.99
N LEU A 161 -10.39 -8.61 8.05
CA LEU A 161 -9.45 -7.49 8.17
C LEU A 161 -10.23 -6.24 8.59
N ALA A 162 -9.52 -5.25 9.13
CA ALA A 162 -10.10 -3.94 9.36
C ALA A 162 -10.15 -3.15 8.04
N PRO A 163 -11.17 -2.30 7.82
CA PRO A 163 -11.18 -1.37 6.70
C PRO A 163 -10.03 -0.35 6.82
N SER A 164 -9.62 0.19 5.68
CA SER A 164 -8.60 1.23 5.55
C SER A 164 -9.05 2.24 4.46
N SER A 165 -8.15 3.13 4.01
CA SER A 165 -8.45 4.04 2.90
C SER A 165 -7.22 4.20 2.01
N ILE A 166 -7.34 3.77 0.76
CA ILE A 166 -6.35 3.97 -0.29
C ILE A 166 -6.23 5.48 -0.58
N LEU A 167 -7.34 6.24 -0.52
CA LEU A 167 -7.32 7.70 -0.72
C LEU A 167 -6.37 8.39 0.27
N ASN A 168 -6.43 8.03 1.55
CA ASN A 168 -5.54 8.58 2.60
C ASN A 168 -4.08 8.12 2.45
N GLU A 169 -3.81 7.01 1.76
CA GLU A 169 -2.45 6.52 1.49
C GLU A 169 -1.83 7.16 0.22
N VAL A 170 -2.63 7.84 -0.62
CA VAL A 170 -2.16 8.48 -1.86
C VAL A 170 -2.16 10.02 -1.82
N SER A 171 -3.16 10.67 -1.21
CA SER A 171 -3.19 12.13 -1.04
C SER A 171 -2.30 12.57 0.15
N LYS A 172 -1.21 13.29 -0.11
CA LYS A 172 -0.15 13.63 0.88
C LYS A 172 0.31 15.09 0.87
#